data_AF-A0A5F8HBI5-F1
#
_entry.id   AF-A0A5F8HBI5-F1
#
_cell.length_a   1.000
_cell.length_b   1.000
_cell.length_c   1.000
_cell.angle_alpha   90.00
_cell.angle_beta   90.00
_cell.angle_gamma   90.00
#
_symmetry.space_group_name_H-M   'P 1'
#
loop_
_entity.id
_entity.type
_entity.pdbx_description
1 polymer ?
#
loop_
_entity_poly.entity_id
_entity_poly.type
_entity_poly.pdbx_seq_one_letter_code
_entity_poly.pdbx_strand_id
1 'polypeptide(L)'
;MGSKHSRQRPAVPIQFHSEELAEIDGLFAAITGGLETISNGKTKRSFPIPINSEMLQAYAGEALPEKMVVKLYDAMRKTEPNGNIRNPSEYVTKEQFVNLLSQTLKGKVGDKSLVIQKMLNVTPEKMKMYHIKEFTEDLISSVVHVLDFRNELKGWIMNKSEDMTSSVKALAEQLLLPLKQSSRKENKSGL
;
A
#
# COMPACT_ATOMS: atom_id res chain seq x y z
N MET A 1 23.47 23.99 -28.27
CA MET A 1 22.64 24.20 -27.06
C MET A 1 21.74 22.99 -26.88
N GLY A 2 22.03 22.12 -25.92
CA GLY A 2 21.31 20.85 -25.73
C GLY A 2 20.17 21.00 -24.73
N SER A 3 18.93 20.86 -25.19
CA SER A 3 17.76 20.81 -24.30
C SER A 3 17.69 19.43 -23.65
N LYS A 4 17.79 19.39 -22.31
CA LYS A 4 17.63 18.18 -21.51
C LYS A 4 16.14 17.86 -21.45
N HIS A 5 15.68 16.91 -22.26
CA HIS A 5 14.37 16.31 -22.09
C HIS A 5 14.35 15.52 -20.77
N SER A 6 13.79 16.15 -19.74
CA SER A 6 13.25 15.47 -18.56
C SER A 6 12.26 14.41 -19.06
N ARG A 7 12.66 13.14 -19.07
CA ARG A 7 11.74 12.03 -19.31
C ARG A 7 10.79 11.96 -18.11
N GLN A 8 9.65 12.66 -18.21
CA GLN A 8 8.51 12.39 -17.33
C GLN A 8 8.10 10.94 -17.61
N ARG A 9 8.06 10.11 -16.56
CA ARG A 9 7.39 8.82 -16.66
C ARG A 9 5.92 9.11 -17.00
N PRO A 10 5.34 8.46 -18.02
CA PRO A 10 3.92 8.62 -18.30
C PRO A 10 3.13 8.24 -17.05
N ALA A 11 2.11 9.05 -16.72
CA ALA A 11 1.17 8.74 -15.66
C ALA A 11 0.62 7.33 -15.88
N VAL A 12 0.57 6.51 -14.82
CA VAL A 12 0.01 5.17 -14.91
C VAL A 12 -1.47 5.34 -15.26
N PRO A 13 -1.96 4.77 -16.39
CA PRO A 13 -3.36 4.92 -16.73
C PRO A 13 -4.22 4.34 -15.61
N ILE A 14 -5.23 5.09 -15.19
CA ILE A 14 -6.24 4.60 -14.25
C ILE A 14 -7.07 3.55 -15.00
N GLN A 15 -7.01 2.29 -14.56
CA GLN A 15 -7.60 1.14 -15.25
C GLN A 15 -8.98 0.73 -14.69
N PHE A 16 -9.66 1.66 -14.03
CA PHE A 16 -10.97 1.42 -13.42
C PHE A 16 -12.11 1.79 -14.36
N HIS A 17 -13.16 0.97 -14.37
CA HIS A 17 -14.43 1.30 -15.01
C HIS A 17 -15.17 2.39 -14.22
N SER A 18 -16.18 3.02 -14.84
CA SER A 18 -16.95 4.09 -14.19
C SER A 18 -17.63 3.66 -12.88
N GLU A 19 -18.08 2.42 -12.80
CA GLU A 19 -18.69 1.85 -11.59
C GLU A 19 -17.65 1.67 -10.47
N GLU A 20 -16.48 1.11 -10.79
CA GLU A 20 -15.36 0.98 -9.85
C GLU A 20 -14.88 2.35 -9.34
N LEU A 21 -14.85 3.36 -10.22
CA LEU A 21 -14.52 4.74 -9.83
C LEU A 21 -15.55 5.33 -8.86
N ALA A 22 -16.85 5.04 -9.05
CA ALA A 22 -17.90 5.49 -8.14
C ALA A 22 -17.75 4.84 -6.75
N GLU A 23 -17.38 3.56 -6.67
CA GLU A 23 -17.08 2.90 -5.41
C GLU A 23 -15.84 3.49 -4.72
N ILE A 24 -14.78 3.76 -5.49
CA ILE A 24 -13.55 4.38 -4.97
C ILE A 24 -13.83 5.80 -4.47
N ASP A 25 -14.67 6.55 -5.17
CA ASP A 25 -15.10 7.89 -4.76
C ASP A 25 -15.92 7.84 -3.47
N GLY A 26 -16.84 6.88 -3.36
CA GLY A 26 -17.60 6.63 -2.14
C GLY A 26 -16.70 6.24 -0.97
N LEU A 27 -15.68 5.40 -1.20
CA LEU A 27 -14.70 5.02 -0.19
C LEU A 27 -13.86 6.22 0.26
N PHE A 28 -13.40 7.05 -0.68
CA PHE A 28 -12.67 8.28 -0.35
C PHE A 28 -13.54 9.21 0.51
N ALA A 29 -14.79 9.42 0.12
CA ALA A 29 -15.75 10.23 0.89
C ALA A 29 -16.01 9.64 2.28
N ALA A 30 -16.12 8.32 2.41
CA ALA A 30 -16.32 7.68 3.70
C ALA A 30 -15.12 7.90 4.65
N ILE A 31 -13.89 7.85 4.14
CA ILE A 31 -12.67 8.12 4.92
C ILE A 31 -12.62 9.60 5.34
N THR A 32 -13.03 10.54 4.48
CA THR A 32 -13.05 11.98 4.80
C THR A 32 -14.28 12.39 5.62
N GLY A 33 -15.13 11.44 6.05
CA GLY A 33 -16.34 11.73 6.84
C GLY A 33 -17.44 12.43 6.05
N GLY A 34 -17.51 12.21 4.74
CA GLY A 34 -18.47 12.83 3.82
C GLY A 34 -18.16 14.29 3.49
N LEU A 35 -17.01 14.80 3.97
CA LEU A 35 -16.62 16.18 3.77
C LEU A 35 -15.88 16.27 2.42
N GLU A 36 -16.53 16.89 1.42
CA GLU A 36 -16.00 16.93 0.06
C GLU A 36 -15.03 18.10 -0.18
N THR A 37 -15.25 19.25 0.47
CA THR A 37 -14.40 20.42 0.27
C THR A 37 -14.18 21.27 1.53
N ILE A 38 -12.98 21.86 1.62
CA ILE A 38 -12.69 22.95 2.55
C ILE A 38 -12.94 24.27 1.81
N SER A 39 -13.86 25.08 2.32
CA SER A 39 -14.08 26.44 1.83
C SER A 39 -13.10 27.39 2.51
N ASN A 40 -12.22 28.02 1.74
CA ASN A 40 -11.37 29.09 2.26
C ASN A 40 -12.15 30.41 2.18
N GLY A 41 -12.67 30.93 3.29
CA GLY A 41 -13.57 32.11 3.30
C GLY A 41 -13.04 33.39 2.64
N LYS A 42 -11.74 33.46 2.30
CA LYS A 42 -11.13 34.59 1.56
C LYS A 42 -11.11 34.43 0.05
N THR A 43 -11.34 33.23 -0.48
CA THR A 43 -11.38 32.94 -1.92
C THR A 43 -12.51 31.96 -2.19
N LYS A 44 -13.41 32.18 -3.15
CA LYS A 44 -14.47 31.22 -3.56
C LYS A 44 -13.93 29.89 -4.15
N ARG A 45 -12.70 29.49 -3.83
CA ARG A 45 -12.07 28.22 -4.20
C ARG A 45 -12.29 27.22 -3.08
N SER A 46 -12.98 26.15 -3.41
CA SER A 46 -13.14 24.95 -2.60
C SER A 46 -12.02 23.96 -2.94
N PHE A 47 -11.31 23.45 -1.94
CA PHE A 47 -10.28 22.43 -2.15
C PHE A 47 -10.79 21.06 -1.68
N PRO A 48 -10.56 19.97 -2.43
CA PRO A 48 -10.88 18.63 -1.96
C PRO A 48 -10.18 18.34 -0.63
N ILE A 49 -10.88 17.72 0.31
CA ILE A 49 -10.29 17.37 1.61
C ILE A 49 -9.35 16.19 1.40
N PRO A 50 -8.06 16.35 1.75
CA PRO A 50 -7.14 15.23 1.66
C PRO A 50 -7.29 14.31 2.88
N ILE A 51 -6.93 13.05 2.71
CA ILE A 51 -6.91 12.07 3.81
C ILE A 51 -5.65 12.29 4.64
N ASN A 52 -5.79 12.39 5.97
CA ASN A 52 -4.68 12.33 6.92
C ASN A 52 -4.61 10.95 7.60
N SER A 53 -3.58 10.73 8.42
CA SER A 53 -3.37 9.45 9.13
C SER A 53 -4.50 9.12 10.09
N GLU A 54 -5.02 10.13 10.81
CA GLU A 54 -6.05 9.93 11.82
C GLU A 54 -7.38 9.53 11.19
N MET A 55 -7.75 10.14 10.06
CA MET A 55 -8.95 9.80 9.28
C MET A 55 -8.88 8.36 8.77
N LEU A 56 -7.74 7.95 8.19
CA LEU A 56 -7.58 6.59 7.71
C LEU A 56 -7.62 5.57 8.86
N GLN A 57 -6.98 5.87 9.99
CA GLN A 57 -7.00 5.03 11.17
C GLN A 57 -8.40 4.94 11.79
N ALA A 58 -9.12 6.05 11.88
CA ALA A 58 -10.50 6.08 12.38
C ALA A 58 -11.45 5.29 11.48
N TYR A 59 -11.28 5.39 10.15
CA TYR A 59 -12.06 4.63 9.19
C TYR A 59 -11.76 3.12 9.25
N ALA A 60 -10.47 2.75 9.33
CA ALA A 60 -10.06 1.35 9.41
C ALA A 60 -10.49 0.71 10.74
N GLY A 61 -10.46 1.47 11.84
CA GLY A 61 -10.83 0.99 13.17
C GLY A 61 -10.08 -0.28 13.55
N GLU A 62 -10.82 -1.26 14.04
CA GLU A 62 -10.27 -2.59 14.39
C GLU A 62 -10.21 -3.56 13.20
N ALA A 63 -10.66 -3.16 12.01
CA ALA A 63 -10.70 -4.06 10.85
C ALA A 63 -9.30 -4.35 10.28
N LEU A 64 -8.31 -3.49 10.56
CA LEU A 64 -6.94 -3.65 10.08
C LEU A 64 -5.94 -3.29 11.19
N PRO A 65 -4.83 -4.04 11.35
CA PRO A 65 -3.80 -3.68 12.32
C PRO A 65 -3.18 -2.30 12.00
N GLU A 66 -2.92 -1.51 13.04
CA GLU A 66 -2.35 -0.16 12.94
C GLU A 66 -1.08 -0.12 12.08
N LYS A 67 -0.17 -1.11 12.26
CA LYS A 67 1.06 -1.22 11.47
C LYS A 67 0.79 -1.26 9.95
N MET A 68 -0.29 -1.92 9.53
CA MET A 68 -0.67 -1.99 8.11
C MET A 68 -1.36 -0.72 7.62
N VAL A 69 -2.16 -0.06 8.47
CA VAL A 69 -2.75 1.26 8.17
C VAL A 69 -1.64 2.28 7.90
N VAL A 70 -0.62 2.34 8.76
CA VAL A 70 0.53 3.25 8.59
C VAL A 70 1.26 2.98 7.27
N LYS A 71 1.55 1.70 6.95
CA LYS A 71 2.21 1.32 5.68
C LYS A 71 1.39 1.74 4.46
N LEU A 72 0.08 1.58 4.49
CA LEU A 72 -0.84 2.00 3.42
C LEU A 72 -0.83 3.52 3.26
N TYR A 73 -0.97 4.26 4.36
CA TYR A 73 -0.94 5.72 4.35
C TYR A 73 0.36 6.26 3.75
N ASP A 74 1.51 5.73 4.21
CA ASP A 74 2.82 6.08 3.69
C ASP A 74 2.96 5.76 2.20
N ALA A 75 2.40 4.65 1.74
CA ALA A 75 2.42 4.29 0.34
C ALA A 75 1.58 5.23 -0.54
N MET A 76 0.43 5.68 -0.03
CA MET A 76 -0.41 6.67 -0.71
C MET A 76 0.32 8.01 -0.84
N ARG A 77 0.92 8.52 0.24
CA ARG A 77 1.68 9.78 0.25
C ARG A 77 2.88 9.80 -0.69
N LYS A 78 3.50 8.63 -0.89
CA LYS A 78 4.63 8.42 -1.81
C LYS A 78 4.20 8.09 -3.23
N THR A 79 2.90 7.98 -3.48
CA THR A 79 2.40 7.79 -4.83
C THR A 79 2.42 9.13 -5.54
N GLU A 80 3.18 9.20 -6.62
CA GLU A 80 3.29 10.40 -7.42
C GLU A 80 2.02 10.51 -8.28
N PRO A 81 1.28 11.63 -8.21
CA PRO A 81 0.16 11.87 -9.11
C PRO A 81 0.64 12.01 -10.57
N ASN A 82 1.83 12.62 -10.78
CA ASN A 82 2.37 12.94 -12.12
C ASN A 82 3.87 12.63 -12.29
N GLY A 83 4.39 11.63 -11.55
CA GLY A 83 5.79 11.19 -11.70
C GLY A 83 6.87 12.17 -11.22
N ASN A 84 6.52 13.14 -10.37
CA ASN A 84 7.36 14.32 -10.10
C ASN A 84 7.45 14.76 -8.63
N ILE A 85 7.28 13.85 -7.67
CA ILE A 85 7.31 14.19 -6.25
C ILE A 85 8.56 13.59 -5.60
N ARG A 86 9.56 14.46 -5.37
CA ARG A 86 10.83 14.09 -4.69
C ARG A 86 10.67 13.84 -3.18
N ASN A 87 9.56 14.29 -2.56
CA ASN A 87 9.30 14.17 -1.11
C ASN A 87 7.83 13.77 -0.85
N PRO A 88 7.53 12.83 0.05
CA PRO A 88 6.15 12.44 0.36
C PRO A 88 5.26 13.66 0.63
N SER A 89 4.05 13.69 0.06
CA SER A 89 3.08 14.75 0.36
C SER A 89 2.74 14.75 1.86
N GLU A 90 2.31 15.86 2.46
CA GLU A 90 1.90 15.88 3.87
C GLU A 90 0.62 15.06 4.11
N TYR A 91 -0.30 15.12 3.13
CA TYR A 91 -1.60 14.45 3.13
C TYR A 91 -1.79 13.62 1.85
N VAL A 92 -2.80 12.75 1.83
CA VAL A 92 -3.14 11.94 0.66
C VAL A 92 -4.25 12.62 -0.14
N THR A 93 -3.95 12.98 -1.39
CA THR A 93 -4.96 13.51 -2.32
C THR A 93 -5.81 12.38 -2.92
N LYS A 94 -6.99 12.73 -3.46
CA LYS A 94 -7.84 11.79 -4.19
C LYS A 94 -7.11 11.12 -5.36
N GLU A 95 -6.29 11.86 -6.10
CA GLU A 95 -5.48 11.33 -7.19
C GLU A 95 -4.47 10.29 -6.71
N GLN A 96 -3.76 10.57 -5.60
CA GLN A 96 -2.82 9.62 -5.00
C GLN A 96 -3.50 8.35 -4.50
N PHE A 97 -4.69 8.51 -3.89
CA PHE A 97 -5.53 7.40 -3.44
C PHE A 97 -5.93 6.48 -4.59
N VAL A 98 -6.54 7.04 -5.65
CA VAL A 98 -6.96 6.30 -6.84
C VAL A 98 -5.76 5.63 -7.53
N ASN A 99 -4.63 6.34 -7.66
CA ASN A 99 -3.44 5.79 -8.29
C ASN A 99 -2.85 4.62 -7.52
N LEU A 100 -2.79 4.68 -6.18
CA LEU A 100 -2.32 3.56 -5.38
C LEU A 100 -3.26 2.35 -5.52
N LEU A 101 -4.57 2.56 -5.49
CA LEU A 101 -5.55 1.49 -5.69
C LEU A 101 -5.43 0.86 -7.08
N SER A 102 -5.24 1.67 -8.12
CA SER A 102 -5.03 1.19 -9.49
C SER A 102 -3.77 0.31 -9.57
N GLN A 103 -2.64 0.78 -9.03
CA GLN A 103 -1.38 0.02 -8.97
C GLN A 103 -1.51 -1.29 -8.17
N THR A 104 -2.33 -1.29 -7.12
CA THR A 104 -2.50 -2.45 -6.25
C THR A 104 -3.45 -3.49 -6.84
N LEU A 105 -4.61 -3.06 -7.34
CA LEU A 105 -5.72 -3.93 -7.75
C LEU A 105 -5.61 -4.35 -9.23
N LYS A 106 -5.26 -3.41 -10.11
CA LYS A 106 -5.20 -3.62 -11.57
C LYS A 106 -3.77 -3.65 -12.12
N GLY A 107 -2.80 -3.19 -11.33
CA GLY A 107 -1.40 -3.09 -11.74
C GLY A 107 -0.75 -4.42 -12.09
N LYS A 108 0.29 -4.35 -12.93
CA LYS A 108 1.14 -5.50 -13.25
C LYS A 108 2.07 -5.80 -12.08
N VAL A 109 2.82 -6.91 -12.16
CA VAL A 109 3.79 -7.30 -11.11
C VAL A 109 4.75 -6.16 -10.76
N GLY A 110 5.21 -5.37 -11.74
CA GLY A 110 6.08 -4.22 -11.51
C GLY A 110 5.41 -3.06 -10.75
N ASP A 111 4.11 -2.85 -10.95
CA ASP A 111 3.35 -1.82 -10.22
C ASP A 111 3.13 -2.27 -8.78
N LYS A 112 2.76 -3.54 -8.59
CA LYS A 112 2.56 -4.16 -7.28
C LYS A 112 3.85 -4.18 -6.45
N SER A 113 5.00 -4.48 -7.07
CA SER A 113 6.30 -4.43 -6.37
C SER A 113 6.66 -3.01 -5.94
N LEU A 114 6.33 -1.99 -6.74
CA LEU A 114 6.51 -0.59 -6.38
C LEU A 114 5.63 -0.17 -5.20
N VAL A 115 4.40 -0.66 -5.13
CA VAL A 115 3.52 -0.45 -3.95
C VAL A 115 4.15 -1.01 -2.68
N ILE A 116 4.61 -2.27 -2.72
CA ILE A 116 5.28 -2.92 -1.58
C ILE A 116 6.53 -2.13 -1.16
N GLN A 117 7.31 -1.64 -2.13
CA GLN A 117 8.46 -0.80 -1.84
C GLN A 117 8.08 0.50 -1.11
N LYS A 118 7.01 1.18 -1.54
CA LYS A 118 6.53 2.40 -0.87
C LYS A 118 6.06 2.11 0.56
N MET A 119 5.39 0.97 0.78
CA MET A 119 4.96 0.48 2.11
C MET A 119 6.13 0.13 3.02
N LEU A 120 7.22 -0.40 2.46
CA LEU A 120 8.43 -0.71 3.20
C LEU A 120 9.21 0.53 3.65
N ASN A 121 8.96 1.69 3.02
CA ASN A 121 9.71 2.92 3.27
C ASN A 121 11.24 2.78 3.11
N VAL A 122 11.67 1.89 2.21
CA VAL A 122 13.10 1.62 1.96
C VAL A 122 13.39 1.80 0.47
N THR A 123 14.48 2.51 0.17
CA THR A 123 14.91 2.74 -1.23
C THR A 123 15.37 1.41 -1.86
N PRO A 124 15.29 1.26 -3.19
CA PRO A 124 15.66 -0.01 -3.84
C PRO A 124 17.09 -0.42 -3.49
N GLU A 125 18.03 0.53 -3.35
CA GLU A 125 19.43 0.23 -3.07
C GLU A 125 19.66 -0.29 -1.63
N LYS A 126 18.77 0.06 -0.70
CA LYS A 126 18.87 -0.32 0.71
C LYS A 126 18.00 -1.53 1.06
N MET A 127 17.21 -2.01 0.11
CA MET A 127 16.32 -3.14 0.34
C MET A 127 17.13 -4.43 0.55
N LYS A 128 16.75 -5.19 1.57
CA LYS A 128 17.40 -6.45 1.95
C LYS A 128 16.34 -7.50 2.23
N MET A 129 16.72 -8.77 2.17
CA MET A 129 15.81 -9.90 2.38
C MET A 129 15.02 -9.83 3.70
N TYR A 130 15.62 -9.28 4.77
CA TYR A 130 14.93 -9.16 6.06
C TYR A 130 13.73 -8.19 5.99
N HIS A 131 13.79 -7.11 5.20
CA HIS A 131 12.67 -6.20 5.00
C HIS A 131 11.50 -6.91 4.30
N ILE A 132 11.83 -7.71 3.28
CA ILE A 132 10.84 -8.51 2.54
C ILE A 132 10.21 -9.56 3.47
N LYS A 133 11.02 -10.20 4.31
CA LYS A 133 10.53 -11.13 5.35
C LYS A 133 9.58 -10.45 6.32
N GLU A 134 9.98 -9.32 6.91
CA GLU A 134 9.14 -8.58 7.86
C GLU A 134 7.81 -8.14 7.23
N PHE A 135 7.84 -7.60 6.00
CA PHE A 135 6.62 -7.23 5.29
C PHE A 135 5.72 -8.43 5.01
N THR A 136 6.30 -9.58 4.69
CA THR A 136 5.53 -10.81 4.44
C THR A 136 4.84 -11.29 5.73
N GLU A 137 5.53 -11.24 6.86
CA GLU A 137 4.97 -11.56 8.18
C GLU A 137 3.84 -10.58 8.55
N ASP A 138 4.05 -9.27 8.35
CA ASP A 138 3.04 -8.23 8.58
C ASP A 138 1.80 -8.44 7.70
N LEU A 139 2.00 -8.80 6.43
CA LEU A 139 0.93 -9.04 5.47
C LEU A 139 0.09 -10.26 5.86
N ILE A 140 0.73 -11.38 6.17
CA ILE A 140 0.04 -12.60 6.62
C ILE A 140 -0.75 -12.30 7.90
N SER A 141 -0.11 -11.65 8.89
CA SER A 141 -0.77 -11.28 10.15
C SER A 141 -2.00 -10.40 9.90
N SER A 142 -1.89 -9.44 8.98
CA SER A 142 -3.00 -8.55 8.63
C SER A 142 -4.14 -9.28 7.91
N VAL A 143 -3.83 -10.25 7.04
CA VAL A 143 -4.85 -11.08 6.38
C VAL A 143 -5.59 -11.94 7.41
N VAL A 144 -4.86 -12.60 8.31
CA VAL A 144 -5.47 -13.39 9.39
C VAL A 144 -6.35 -12.52 10.26
N HIS A 145 -5.87 -11.33 10.66
CA HIS A 145 -6.63 -10.35 11.44
C HIS A 145 -7.93 -9.95 10.75
N VAL A 146 -7.89 -9.60 9.46
CA VAL A 146 -9.08 -9.20 8.70
C VAL A 146 -10.09 -10.34 8.58
N LEU A 147 -9.63 -11.57 8.34
CA LEU A 147 -10.50 -12.73 8.24
C LEU A 147 -11.15 -13.07 9.58
N ASP A 148 -10.41 -12.95 10.68
CA ASP A 148 -10.95 -13.14 12.04
C ASP A 148 -11.98 -12.06 12.38
N PHE A 149 -11.63 -10.79 12.15
CA PHE A 149 -12.52 -9.64 12.35
C PHE A 149 -13.85 -9.78 11.59
N ARG A 150 -13.81 -10.35 10.38
CA ARG A 150 -15.01 -10.59 9.55
C ARG A 150 -15.73 -11.89 9.87
N ASN A 151 -15.26 -12.68 10.83
CA ASN A 151 -15.77 -14.03 11.14
C ASN A 151 -15.74 -14.99 9.93
N GLU A 152 -14.72 -14.86 9.07
CA GLU A 152 -14.53 -15.68 7.87
C GLU A 152 -13.59 -16.87 8.10
N LEU A 153 -12.94 -16.97 9.25
CA LEU A 153 -12.10 -18.11 9.66
C LEU A 153 -12.93 -19.32 10.13
N LYS A 154 -14.09 -19.57 9.51
CA LYS A 154 -14.98 -20.68 9.87
C LYS A 154 -14.27 -22.01 9.66
N GLY A 155 -14.14 -22.79 10.73
CA GLY A 155 -13.45 -24.08 10.70
C GLY A 155 -11.93 -24.01 10.88
N TRP A 156 -11.34 -22.81 10.90
CA TRP A 156 -9.98 -22.63 11.38
C TRP A 156 -10.01 -22.63 12.91
N ILE A 157 -9.80 -23.79 13.53
CA ILE A 157 -9.68 -23.90 14.99
C ILE A 157 -8.27 -23.42 15.35
N MET A 158 -8.17 -22.13 15.63
CA MET A 158 -6.96 -21.55 16.17
C MET A 158 -6.79 -22.05 17.60
N ASN A 159 -6.02 -23.13 17.79
CA ASN A 159 -5.70 -23.61 19.11
C ASN A 159 -5.04 -22.46 19.86
N LYS A 160 -5.67 -21.93 20.93
CA LYS A 160 -5.15 -20.79 21.71
C LYS A 160 -3.73 -21.00 22.27
N SER A 161 -3.21 -22.23 22.18
CA SER A 161 -1.87 -22.65 22.59
C SER A 161 -0.83 -22.64 21.46
N GLU A 162 -1.22 -22.57 20.18
CA GLU A 162 -0.28 -22.42 19.08
C GLU A 162 0.11 -20.96 18.94
N ASP A 163 1.41 -20.68 19.07
CA ASP A 163 1.95 -19.35 18.87
C ASP A 163 1.72 -18.92 17.41
N MET A 164 0.70 -18.09 17.19
CA MET A 164 0.39 -17.51 15.88
C MET A 164 1.60 -16.83 15.26
N THR A 165 2.49 -16.28 16.08
CA THR A 165 3.74 -15.68 15.64
C THR A 165 4.63 -16.71 14.95
N SER A 166 4.70 -17.92 15.48
CA SER A 166 5.47 -19.02 14.89
C SER A 166 4.85 -19.49 13.57
N SER A 167 3.53 -19.62 13.51
CA SER A 167 2.81 -20.01 12.28
C SER A 167 2.96 -18.97 11.17
N VAL A 168 2.83 -17.67 11.49
CA VAL A 168 3.07 -16.57 10.56
C VAL A 168 4.50 -16.61 10.02
N LYS A 169 5.50 -16.80 10.90
CA LYS A 169 6.91 -16.91 10.49
C LYS A 169 7.16 -18.11 9.57
N ALA A 170 6.58 -19.26 9.90
CA ALA A 170 6.69 -20.46 9.07
C ALA A 170 6.07 -20.27 7.67
N LEU A 171 4.88 -19.67 7.60
CA LEU A 171 4.22 -19.35 6.33
C LEU A 171 5.03 -18.32 5.53
N ALA A 172 5.55 -17.27 6.17
CA ALA A 172 6.42 -16.30 5.52
C ALA A 172 7.68 -16.97 4.97
N GLU A 173 8.29 -17.89 5.71
CA GLU A 173 9.47 -18.62 5.24
C GLU A 173 9.18 -19.49 4.02
N GLN A 174 8.02 -20.16 3.99
CA GLN A 174 7.57 -20.96 2.85
C GLN A 174 7.36 -20.10 1.59
N LEU A 175 6.65 -18.97 1.72
CA LEU A 175 6.41 -18.05 0.59
C LEU A 175 7.72 -17.48 0.02
N LEU A 176 8.74 -17.33 0.85
CA LEU A 176 10.03 -16.76 0.47
C LEU A 176 11.07 -17.80 0.01
N LEU A 177 10.77 -19.10 0.04
CA LEU A 177 11.69 -20.15 -0.41
C LEU A 177 12.20 -19.94 -1.84
N PRO A 178 11.36 -19.59 -2.85
CA PRO A 178 11.84 -19.40 -4.21
C PRO A 178 12.90 -18.30 -4.34
N LEU A 179 12.75 -17.20 -3.59
CA LEU A 179 13.71 -16.09 -3.57
C LEU A 179 15.05 -16.50 -2.95
N LYS A 180 15.03 -17.33 -1.91
CA LYS A 180 16.27 -17.88 -1.30
C LYS A 180 17.00 -18.85 -2.23
N GLN A 181 16.26 -19.55 -3.08
CA GLN A 181 16.84 -20.50 -4.04
C GLN A 181 17.48 -19.80 -5.24
N SER A 182 16.89 -18.71 -5.73
CA SER A 182 17.47 -17.93 -6.84
C SER A 182 18.77 -17.22 -6.42
N SER A 183 18.81 -16.61 -5.24
CA SER A 183 20.04 -15.98 -4.71
C SER A 183 21.19 -16.99 -4.51
N ARG A 184 20.86 -18.26 -4.21
CA ARG A 184 21.85 -19.33 -4.04
C ARG A 184 22.41 -19.84 -5.37
N LYS A 185 21.64 -19.73 -6.46
CA LYS A 185 22.07 -20.12 -7.81
C LYS A 185 22.99 -19.06 -8.42
N GLU A 186 22.68 -17.77 -8.28
CA GLU A 186 23.54 -16.67 -8.75
C GLU A 186 24.95 -16.72 -8.14
N ASN A 187 25.05 -17.06 -6.84
CA ASN A 187 26.34 -17.20 -6.16
C ASN A 187 27.15 -18.45 -6.60
N LYS A 188 26.54 -19.40 -7.32
CA LYS A 188 27.21 -20.62 -7.81
C LYS A 188 27.59 -20.58 -9.28
N SER A 189 27.03 -19.64 -10.05
CA SER A 189 27.34 -19.43 -11.48
C SER A 189 28.42 -18.36 -11.72
N GLY A 190 28.98 -17.77 -10.66
CA GLY A 190 30.09 -16.80 -10.70
C GLY A 190 31.43 -17.35 -10.19
N LEU A 191 31.58 -18.69 -10.14
CA LEU A 191 32.81 -19.40 -9.81
C LEU A 191 33.25 -20.26 -11.01
#